data_AF-A0A960VP06-F1
#
_entry.id   AF-A0A960VP06-F1
#
_cell.length_a   1.000
_cell.length_b   1.000
_cell.length_c   1.000
_cell.angle_alpha   90.00
_cell.angle_beta   90.00
_cell.angle_gamma   90.00
#
_symmetry.space_group_name_H-M   'P 1'
#
loop_
_entity.id
_entity.type
_entity.pdbx_description
1 polymer ?
#
loop_
_entity_poly.entity_id
_entity_poly.type
_entity_poly.pdbx_seq_one_letter_code
_entity_poly.pdbx_strand_id
1 'polypeptide(L)'
;MRFFGNIRTSGRSVALLALGAFLTCGGVALAQATLPSPNALGLYFDNEASTNNLSLAGPASVQAYLVFTDPTVASVTGWEVKITATSGTSVTGADLPVGTTALQAGPENWAAVLAEPMPGNTLTKLAIFTITTDASDNTLIYLGNIDSPSAPGDLPGVKLGDGSWVSLPVQSGDPSQPVAGINTALPTDVASWGDVKALFR
;
A
#
# COMPACT_ATOMS: atom_id res chain seq x y z
N MET A 1 35.99 -77.63 -25.63
CA MET A 1 37.32 -77.22 -25.12
C MET A 1 37.16 -75.86 -24.47
N ARG A 2 37.59 -75.74 -23.21
CA ARG A 2 37.42 -74.56 -22.35
C ARG A 2 38.38 -73.45 -22.77
N PHE A 3 37.94 -72.19 -22.76
CA PHE A 3 38.81 -71.04 -22.51
C PHE A 3 38.10 -70.06 -21.58
N PHE A 4 38.79 -69.76 -20.48
CA PHE A 4 38.45 -68.78 -19.46
C PHE A 4 39.23 -67.48 -19.70
N GLY A 5 38.64 -66.37 -19.27
CA GLY A 5 39.34 -65.14 -18.87
C GLY A 5 39.23 -63.98 -19.88
N ASN A 6 39.13 -62.72 -19.49
CA ASN A 6 39.09 -62.10 -18.16
C ASN A 6 38.83 -60.57 -18.36
N ILE A 7 38.59 -59.86 -17.24
CA ILE A 7 38.77 -58.40 -17.02
C ILE A 7 37.55 -57.49 -17.17
N ARG A 8 37.21 -56.93 -15.99
CA ARG A 8 36.28 -55.84 -15.68
C ARG A 8 36.85 -54.49 -16.12
N THR A 9 35.99 -53.57 -16.55
CA THR A 9 36.18 -52.13 -16.30
C THR A 9 34.85 -51.45 -16.02
N SER A 10 34.89 -50.63 -14.97
CA SER A 10 33.81 -49.87 -14.36
C SER A 10 33.32 -48.72 -15.24
N GLY A 11 32.00 -48.58 -15.39
CA GLY A 11 31.35 -47.38 -15.89
C GLY A 11 30.30 -46.92 -14.89
N ARG A 12 30.60 -45.84 -14.18
CA ARG A 12 29.79 -45.25 -13.11
C ARG A 12 28.44 -44.75 -13.63
N SER A 13 27.43 -44.90 -12.78
CA SER A 13 26.13 -44.25 -12.84
C SER A 13 26.28 -42.73 -13.07
N VAL A 14 25.62 -42.19 -14.09
CA VAL A 14 25.28 -40.77 -14.17
C VAL A 14 23.77 -40.69 -14.11
N ALA A 15 23.24 -40.62 -12.88
CA ALA A 15 21.89 -40.15 -12.65
C ALA A 15 21.89 -38.65 -12.96
N LEU A 16 21.33 -38.28 -14.11
CA LEU A 16 21.12 -36.90 -14.49
C LEU A 16 19.92 -36.38 -13.67
N LEU A 17 20.21 -35.91 -12.45
CA LEU A 17 19.28 -35.10 -11.67
C LEU A 17 19.09 -33.77 -12.41
N ALA A 18 18.01 -33.68 -13.18
CA ALA A 18 17.51 -32.41 -13.70
C ALA A 18 17.01 -31.58 -12.52
N LEU A 19 17.91 -30.80 -11.92
CA LEU A 19 17.57 -29.75 -10.97
C LEU A 19 16.95 -28.60 -11.78
N GLY A 20 15.66 -28.71 -12.08
CA GLY A 20 14.86 -27.62 -12.60
C GLY A 20 14.78 -26.53 -11.54
N ALA A 21 15.65 -25.53 -11.62
CA ALA A 21 15.54 -24.31 -10.86
C ALA A 21 14.28 -23.57 -11.33
N PHE A 22 13.15 -23.81 -10.65
CA PHE A 22 12.00 -22.92 -10.69
C PHE A 22 12.46 -21.60 -10.07
N LEU A 23 12.85 -20.65 -10.92
CA LEU A 23 12.99 -19.25 -10.55
C LEU A 23 11.56 -18.73 -10.28
N THR A 24 11.05 -18.97 -9.07
CA THR A 24 9.84 -18.30 -8.61
C THR A 24 10.21 -16.83 -8.46
N CYS A 25 9.83 -16.04 -9.46
CA CYS A 25 9.83 -14.59 -9.38
C CYS A 25 9.06 -14.23 -8.10
N GLY A 26 9.79 -13.77 -7.08
CA GLY A 26 9.22 -13.29 -5.83
C GLY A 26 8.46 -12.00 -6.08
N GLY A 27 7.30 -12.09 -6.72
CA GLY A 27 6.29 -11.07 -6.58
C GLY A 27 5.90 -11.05 -5.11
N VAL A 28 6.21 -9.95 -4.43
CA VAL A 28 5.62 -9.70 -3.12
C VAL A 28 4.12 -9.76 -3.36
N ALA A 29 3.46 -10.77 -2.82
CA ALA A 29 2.01 -10.90 -2.89
C ALA A 29 1.44 -9.71 -2.09
N LEU A 30 1.13 -8.63 -2.79
CA LEU A 30 0.40 -7.51 -2.21
C LEU A 30 -1.02 -8.03 -2.00
N ALA A 31 -1.42 -8.13 -0.74
CA ALA A 31 -2.72 -8.64 -0.35
C ALA A 31 -3.82 -7.93 -1.15
N GLN A 32 -4.53 -8.69 -1.98
CA GLN A 32 -5.80 -8.25 -2.55
C GLN A 32 -6.71 -7.88 -1.38
N ALA A 33 -7.39 -6.74 -1.48
CA ALA A 33 -8.25 -6.18 -0.44
C ALA A 33 -9.10 -7.26 0.23
N THR A 34 -8.64 -7.73 1.39
CA THR A 34 -9.49 -8.35 2.40
C THR A 34 -10.60 -7.33 2.68
N LEU A 35 -11.84 -7.80 2.85
CA LEU A 35 -12.94 -6.93 3.28
C LEU A 35 -12.43 -5.99 4.38
N PRO A 36 -12.60 -4.66 4.23
CA PRO A 36 -12.03 -3.72 5.18
C PRO A 36 -12.42 -4.11 6.61
N SER A 37 -11.44 -4.14 7.51
CA SER A 37 -11.70 -4.42 8.91
C SER A 37 -12.72 -3.40 9.44
N PRO A 38 -13.80 -3.83 10.10
CA PRO A 38 -14.78 -2.90 10.62
C PRO A 38 -14.13 -1.99 11.66
N ASN A 39 -14.57 -0.73 11.71
CA ASN A 39 -13.98 0.33 12.50
C ASN A 39 -12.50 0.61 12.23
N ALA A 40 -12.04 0.48 10.97
CA ALA A 40 -10.65 0.77 10.63
C ALA A 40 -10.50 1.96 9.69
N LEU A 41 -9.36 2.65 9.80
CA LEU A 41 -8.91 3.63 8.83
C LEU A 41 -8.10 2.96 7.72
N GLY A 42 -8.42 3.28 6.48
CA GLY A 42 -7.70 2.80 5.30
C GLY A 42 -7.40 3.93 4.33
N LEU A 43 -6.46 3.67 3.42
CA LEU A 43 -6.12 4.57 2.32
C LEU A 43 -6.31 3.84 1.00
N TYR A 44 -7.10 4.44 0.10
CA TYR A 44 -7.52 3.80 -1.15
C TYR A 44 -7.26 4.73 -2.34
N PHE A 45 -7.01 4.21 -3.52
CA PHE A 45 -6.81 4.96 -4.76
C PHE A 45 -8.06 5.07 -5.63
N ASP A 46 -9.21 4.67 -5.09
CA ASP A 46 -10.51 4.80 -5.73
C ASP A 46 -11.58 5.34 -4.77
N ASN A 47 -12.71 5.74 -5.37
CA ASN A 47 -13.84 6.28 -4.65
C ASN A 47 -14.70 5.23 -3.95
N GLU A 48 -14.44 3.95 -4.16
CA GLU A 48 -15.27 2.84 -3.67
C GLU A 48 -14.58 2.09 -2.52
N ALA A 49 -13.39 2.53 -2.11
CA ALA A 49 -12.53 1.86 -1.14
C ALA A 49 -12.24 0.39 -1.53
N SER A 50 -12.04 0.12 -2.82
CA SER A 50 -11.80 -1.23 -3.35
C SER A 50 -10.34 -1.49 -3.70
N THR A 51 -9.58 -0.43 -3.98
CA THR A 51 -8.20 -0.49 -4.45
C THR A 51 -7.28 0.25 -3.49
N ASN A 52 -6.43 -0.47 -2.76
CA ASN A 52 -5.36 0.11 -1.94
C ASN A 52 -3.97 -0.06 -2.57
N ASN A 53 -3.91 -0.57 -3.80
CA ASN A 53 -2.67 -0.77 -4.52
C ASN A 53 -2.78 -0.23 -5.93
N LEU A 54 -1.86 0.66 -6.32
CA LEU A 54 -1.84 1.29 -7.63
C LEU A 54 -0.60 0.87 -8.40
N SER A 55 -0.69 0.80 -9.73
CA SER A 55 0.47 0.63 -10.60
C SER A 55 0.62 1.84 -11.52
N LEU A 56 1.82 2.41 -11.56
CA LEU A 56 2.14 3.60 -12.35
C LEU A 56 3.30 3.30 -13.29
N ALA A 57 3.26 3.89 -14.49
CA ALA A 57 4.30 3.73 -15.51
C ALA A 57 5.43 4.76 -15.42
N GLY A 58 5.33 5.74 -14.51
CA GLY A 58 6.27 6.84 -14.37
C GLY A 58 5.80 7.88 -13.34
N PRO A 59 6.55 8.98 -13.16
CA PRO A 59 6.25 10.00 -12.17
C PRO A 59 4.83 10.53 -12.34
N ALA A 60 4.07 10.60 -11.25
CA ALA A 60 2.69 11.03 -11.30
C ALA A 60 2.23 11.65 -9.98
N SER A 61 1.14 12.40 -10.06
CA SER A 61 0.34 12.82 -8.92
C SER A 61 -0.96 12.05 -8.93
N VAL A 62 -1.29 11.41 -7.83
CA VAL A 62 -2.46 10.52 -7.69
C VAL A 62 -3.25 10.91 -6.45
N GLN A 63 -4.55 10.65 -6.48
CA GLN A 63 -5.43 10.88 -5.34
C GLN A 63 -5.58 9.62 -4.51
N ALA A 64 -5.48 9.78 -3.18
CA ALA A 64 -5.67 8.74 -2.21
C ALA A 64 -6.74 9.15 -1.19
N TYR A 65 -7.77 8.34 -1.03
CA TYR A 65 -8.93 8.58 -0.19
C TYR A 65 -8.68 7.99 1.19
N LEU A 66 -8.71 8.82 2.23
CA LEU A 66 -8.75 8.37 3.62
C LEU A 66 -10.19 7.98 3.96
N VAL A 67 -10.40 6.72 4.31
CA VAL A 67 -11.73 6.16 4.53
C VAL A 67 -11.79 5.50 5.90
N PHE A 68 -12.82 5.84 6.66
CA PHE A 68 -13.23 5.11 7.85
C PHE A 68 -14.28 4.07 7.47
N THR A 69 -13.92 2.81 7.67
CA THR A 69 -14.66 1.65 7.16
C THR A 69 -15.52 1.00 8.25
N ASP A 70 -16.79 0.76 7.91
CA ASP A 70 -17.84 0.24 8.79
C ASP A 70 -17.81 0.83 10.23
N PRO A 71 -17.95 2.16 10.38
CA PRO A 71 -18.04 2.83 11.66
C PRO A 71 -19.25 2.34 12.45
N THR A 72 -19.01 1.76 13.63
CA THR A 72 -20.06 1.43 14.61
C THR A 72 -20.55 2.65 15.39
N VAL A 73 -20.00 3.83 15.10
CA VAL A 73 -20.33 5.10 15.73
C VAL A 73 -21.33 5.88 14.88
N ALA A 74 -22.24 6.60 15.53
CA ALA A 74 -23.29 7.33 14.82
C ALA A 74 -22.75 8.45 13.91
N SER A 75 -21.68 9.12 14.34
CA SER A 75 -21.06 10.19 13.56
C SER A 75 -19.62 10.46 13.96
N VAL A 76 -18.87 11.06 13.04
CA VAL A 76 -17.48 11.50 13.20
C VAL A 76 -17.40 13.01 13.02
N THR A 77 -16.67 13.69 13.89
CA THR A 77 -16.50 15.15 13.92
C THR A 77 -15.07 15.59 13.73
N GLY A 78 -14.12 14.66 13.59
CA GLY A 78 -12.71 14.97 13.40
C GLY A 78 -11.87 13.73 13.18
N TRP A 79 -10.63 13.93 12.74
CA TRP A 79 -9.65 12.87 12.55
C TRP A 79 -8.24 13.42 12.64
N GLU A 80 -7.30 12.55 12.98
CA GLU A 80 -5.85 12.81 12.97
C GLU A 80 -5.10 11.57 12.50
N VAL A 81 -4.16 11.76 11.58
CA VAL A 81 -3.35 10.67 11.01
C VAL A 81 -1.99 11.18 10.56
N LYS A 82 -0.98 10.34 10.78
CA LYS A 82 0.34 10.48 10.16
C LYS A 82 0.42 9.55 8.95
N ILE A 83 0.87 10.07 7.81
CA ILE A 83 1.07 9.33 6.57
C ILE A 83 2.57 9.30 6.29
N THR A 84 3.14 8.10 6.23
CA THR A 84 4.56 7.89 5.93
C THR A 84 4.70 7.01 4.70
N ALA A 85 5.65 7.34 3.82
CA ALA A 85 5.96 6.59 2.61
C ALA A 85 7.44 6.20 2.57
N THR A 86 7.77 5.02 2.05
CA THR A 86 9.15 4.48 2.07
C THR A 86 10.11 5.04 1.04
N SER A 87 9.61 5.61 -0.07
CA SER A 87 10.43 5.92 -1.25
C SER A 87 9.85 7.08 -2.05
N GLY A 88 10.66 8.11 -2.33
CA GLY A 88 10.45 9.14 -3.38
C GLY A 88 9.07 9.82 -3.44
N THR A 89 8.24 9.62 -2.42
CA THR A 89 6.80 9.84 -2.45
C THR A 89 6.45 10.74 -1.29
N SER A 90 5.66 11.76 -1.58
CA SER A 90 5.26 12.76 -0.59
C SER A 90 3.77 13.05 -0.71
N VAL A 91 3.13 13.31 0.43
CA VAL A 91 1.79 13.89 0.45
C VAL A 91 1.95 15.39 0.24
N THR A 92 1.53 15.87 -0.93
CA THR A 92 1.72 17.27 -1.35
C THR A 92 0.51 18.15 -1.10
N GLY A 93 -0.63 17.57 -0.74
CA GLY A 93 -1.85 18.31 -0.43
C GLY A 93 -2.96 17.42 0.09
N ALA A 94 -4.02 18.05 0.58
CA ALA A 94 -5.24 17.40 1.03
C ALA A 94 -6.46 18.25 0.66
N ASP A 95 -7.44 17.63 -0.01
CA ASP A 95 -8.77 18.19 -0.18
C ASP A 95 -9.66 17.68 0.96
N LEU A 96 -10.21 18.64 1.71
CA LEU A 96 -11.06 18.38 2.87
C LEU A 96 -12.53 18.60 2.52
N PRO A 97 -13.47 17.86 3.14
CA PRO A 97 -14.90 18.12 2.99
C PRO A 97 -15.26 19.58 3.34
N VAL A 98 -16.28 20.12 2.69
CA VAL A 98 -16.78 21.48 2.96
C VAL A 98 -17.12 21.63 4.45
N GLY A 99 -16.73 22.76 5.05
CA GLY A 99 -16.95 23.01 6.48
C GLY A 99 -15.93 22.33 7.40
N THR A 100 -14.87 21.74 6.85
CA THR A 100 -13.78 21.18 7.64
C THR A 100 -12.71 22.23 7.93
N THR A 101 -12.24 22.29 9.17
CA THR A 101 -11.07 23.08 9.58
C THR A 101 -9.86 22.17 9.72
N ALA A 102 -8.80 22.44 8.97
CA ALA A 102 -7.51 21.80 9.18
C ALA A 102 -6.91 22.29 10.52
N LEU A 103 -6.66 21.37 11.44
CA LEU A 103 -5.91 21.64 12.66
C LEU A 103 -4.41 21.52 12.43
N GLN A 104 -4.01 20.60 11.56
CA GLN A 104 -2.63 20.37 11.19
C GLN A 104 -2.55 19.93 9.73
N ALA A 105 -1.64 20.56 8.98
CA ALA A 105 -1.36 20.24 7.58
C ALA A 105 0.15 20.31 7.39
N GLY A 106 0.80 19.14 7.37
CA GLY A 106 2.22 18.98 7.12
C GLY A 106 2.46 17.77 6.22
N PRO A 107 3.69 17.57 5.73
CA PRO A 107 3.96 16.52 4.73
C PRO A 107 3.62 15.10 5.22
N GLU A 108 3.60 14.87 6.55
CA GLU A 108 3.25 13.59 7.16
C GLU A 108 2.06 13.70 8.12
N ASN A 109 2.02 14.72 8.99
CA ASN A 109 0.96 14.86 9.99
C ASN A 109 -0.23 15.66 9.46
N TRP A 110 -1.42 15.08 9.58
CA TRP A 110 -2.67 15.67 9.13
C TRP A 110 -3.74 15.53 10.21
N ALA A 111 -4.42 16.62 10.53
CA ALA A 111 -5.54 16.60 11.46
C ALA A 111 -6.59 17.61 11.05
N ALA A 112 -7.85 17.25 11.22
CA ALA A 112 -8.97 18.10 10.85
C ALA A 112 -10.19 17.88 11.75
N VAL A 113 -11.01 18.93 11.89
CA VAL A 113 -12.29 18.89 12.61
C VAL A 113 -13.38 19.37 11.66
N LEU A 114 -14.49 18.66 11.63
CA LEU A 114 -15.63 18.94 10.78
C LEU A 114 -16.64 19.80 11.54
N ALA A 115 -17.12 20.87 10.91
CA ALA A 115 -18.18 21.71 11.49
C ALA A 115 -19.49 20.94 11.63
N GLU A 116 -19.80 20.08 10.66
CA GLU A 116 -20.97 19.20 10.68
C GLU A 116 -20.50 17.75 10.84
N PRO A 117 -21.08 16.97 11.79
CA PRO A 117 -20.74 15.57 11.96
C PRO A 117 -21.02 14.77 10.68
N MET A 118 -20.03 14.02 10.20
CA MET A 118 -20.25 13.05 9.12
C MET A 118 -20.95 11.81 9.68
N PRO A 119 -22.04 11.36 9.06
CA PRO A 119 -22.71 10.14 9.50
C PRO A 119 -21.78 8.93 9.37
N GLY A 120 -21.84 8.03 10.34
CA GLY A 120 -21.21 6.73 10.26
C GLY A 120 -21.97 5.86 9.26
N ASN A 121 -21.47 5.79 8.03
CA ASN A 121 -21.96 4.90 6.98
C ASN A 121 -20.91 3.83 6.70
N THR A 122 -21.27 2.75 5.99
CA THR A 122 -20.33 1.66 5.63
C THR A 122 -18.96 2.15 5.12
N LEU A 123 -18.93 3.26 4.39
CA LEU A 123 -17.70 3.95 4.00
C LEU A 123 -17.84 5.46 4.26
N THR A 124 -17.14 5.98 5.25
CA THR A 124 -17.08 7.43 5.53
C THR A 124 -15.75 7.99 5.03
N LYS A 125 -15.80 8.79 3.95
CA LYS A 125 -14.62 9.45 3.37
C LYS A 125 -14.25 10.68 4.18
N LEU A 126 -13.04 10.72 4.73
CA LEU A 126 -12.60 11.77 5.64
C LEU A 126 -11.79 12.87 4.94
N ALA A 127 -10.97 12.49 3.96
CA ALA A 127 -10.13 13.39 3.18
C ALA A 127 -9.69 12.75 1.85
N ILE A 128 -9.25 13.59 0.91
CA ILE A 128 -8.58 13.15 -0.31
C ILE A 128 -7.16 13.72 -0.28
N PHE A 129 -6.15 12.87 -0.22
CA PHE A 129 -4.75 13.27 -0.25
C PHE A 129 -4.22 13.24 -1.67
N THR A 130 -3.44 14.26 -2.02
CA THR A 130 -2.66 14.29 -3.25
C THR A 130 -1.28 13.73 -2.96
N ILE A 131 -0.98 12.57 -3.54
CA ILE A 131 0.30 11.88 -3.39
C ILE A 131 1.09 12.05 -4.68
N THR A 132 2.28 12.61 -4.56
CA THR A 132 3.20 12.76 -5.70
C THR A 132 4.36 11.79 -5.54
N THR A 133 4.63 11.02 -6.60
CA THR A 133 5.70 10.02 -6.65
C THR A 133 6.64 10.30 -7.83
N ASP A 134 7.95 10.11 -7.61
CA ASP A 134 8.97 10.14 -8.67
C ASP A 134 9.06 8.84 -9.48
N ALA A 135 8.28 7.81 -9.10
CA ALA A 135 8.16 6.51 -9.75
C ALA A 135 9.47 5.76 -10.03
N SER A 136 10.52 6.03 -9.24
CA SER A 136 11.77 5.30 -9.34
C SER A 136 11.68 3.93 -8.65
N ASP A 137 10.95 3.85 -7.54
CA ASP A 137 10.86 2.66 -6.68
C ASP A 137 9.42 2.33 -6.25
N ASN A 138 9.19 1.05 -5.92
CA ASN A 138 7.95 0.62 -5.28
C ASN A 138 7.81 1.30 -3.92
N THR A 139 6.65 1.93 -3.71
CA THR A 139 6.35 2.68 -2.49
C THR A 139 5.33 1.96 -1.64
N LEU A 140 5.63 1.86 -0.34
CA LEU A 140 4.71 1.41 0.68
C LEU A 140 4.27 2.61 1.52
N ILE A 141 2.97 2.69 1.81
CA ILE A 141 2.36 3.79 2.57
C ILE A 141 1.82 3.23 3.88
N TYR A 142 2.13 3.92 4.97
CA TYR A 142 1.77 3.55 6.34
C TYR A 142 0.93 4.66 6.96
N LEU A 143 -0.02 4.26 7.82
CA LEU A 143 -0.77 5.18 8.67
C LEU A 143 -0.36 4.97 10.12
N GLY A 144 -0.06 6.07 10.80
CA GLY A 144 0.30 6.08 12.21
C GLY A 144 -0.33 7.24 12.95
N ASN A 145 -0.01 7.36 14.23
CA ASN A 145 -0.44 8.50 15.01
C ASN A 145 0.36 9.76 14.66
N ILE A 146 -0.26 10.93 14.81
CA ILE A 146 0.46 12.19 14.67
C ILE A 146 1.47 12.36 15.81
N ASP A 147 2.48 13.21 15.61
CA ASP A 147 3.57 13.39 16.60
C ASP A 147 3.09 13.96 17.95
N SER A 148 1.90 14.56 18.02
CA SER A 148 1.29 15.08 19.26
C SER A 148 -0.21 14.80 19.27
N PRO A 149 -0.61 13.56 19.58
CA PRO A 149 -1.96 13.08 19.33
C PRO A 149 -2.97 13.55 20.36
N SER A 150 -4.20 13.72 19.90
CA SER A 150 -5.37 13.98 20.74
C SER A 150 -6.00 12.67 21.23
N ALA A 151 -5.94 11.62 20.40
CA ALA A 151 -6.44 10.30 20.70
C ALA A 151 -5.45 9.49 21.58
N PRO A 152 -5.96 8.67 22.51
CA PRO A 152 -5.12 7.89 23.40
C PRO A 152 -4.49 6.68 22.67
N GLY A 153 -3.17 6.58 22.63
CA GLY A 153 -2.43 5.41 22.11
C GLY A 153 -1.51 5.73 20.92
N ASP A 154 -1.08 4.70 20.21
CA ASP A 154 -0.08 4.80 19.12
C ASP A 154 -0.68 4.69 17.71
N LEU A 155 -2.02 4.67 17.62
CA LEU A 155 -2.76 4.52 16.37
C LEU A 155 -3.41 5.84 15.96
N PRO A 156 -3.76 6.05 14.68
CA PRO A 156 -4.48 7.23 14.24
C PRO A 156 -5.82 7.41 14.98
N GLY A 157 -6.25 8.66 15.10
CA GLY A 157 -7.41 9.03 15.90
C GLY A 157 -8.61 9.50 15.07
N VAL A 158 -9.81 9.24 15.56
CA VAL A 158 -11.04 9.93 15.14
C VAL A 158 -11.72 10.58 16.33
N LYS A 159 -12.35 11.71 16.07
CA LYS A 159 -13.21 12.39 17.02
C LYS A 159 -14.65 12.00 16.76
N LEU A 160 -15.34 11.49 17.77
CA LEU A 160 -16.71 11.01 17.67
C LEU A 160 -17.72 12.17 17.78
N GLY A 161 -18.99 11.87 17.51
CA GLY A 161 -20.11 12.83 17.65
C GLY A 161 -20.28 13.39 19.07
N ASP A 162 -19.88 12.64 20.10
CA ASP A 162 -19.90 13.08 21.50
C ASP A 162 -18.69 13.95 21.89
N GLY A 163 -17.78 14.19 20.94
CA GLY A 163 -16.58 15.00 21.11
C GLY A 163 -15.37 14.25 21.68
N SER A 164 -15.51 12.97 22.02
CA SER A 164 -14.39 12.14 22.48
C SER A 164 -13.45 11.76 21.34
N TRP A 165 -12.15 11.62 21.65
CA TRP A 165 -11.16 11.08 20.73
C TRP A 165 -10.92 9.60 21.01
N VAL A 166 -10.94 8.79 19.96
CA VAL A 166 -10.66 7.36 20.02
C VAL A 166 -9.62 6.99 18.98
N SER A 167 -8.71 6.10 19.38
CA SER A 167 -7.73 5.52 18.47
C SER A 167 -8.36 4.35 17.70
N LEU A 168 -8.11 4.30 16.40
CA LEU A 168 -8.66 3.27 15.53
C LEU A 168 -7.58 2.36 14.97
N PRO A 169 -7.86 1.07 14.77
CA PRO A 169 -7.02 0.22 13.96
C PRO A 169 -6.92 0.79 12.54
N VAL A 170 -5.79 0.50 11.89
CA VAL A 170 -5.63 0.71 10.46
C VAL A 170 -6.02 -0.58 9.72
N GLN A 171 -6.38 -0.49 8.44
CA GLN A 171 -6.79 -1.64 7.62
C GLN A 171 -5.80 -2.82 7.73
N SER A 172 -4.53 -2.53 7.99
CA SER A 172 -3.44 -3.47 8.25
C SER A 172 -2.96 -3.47 9.71
N GLY A 173 -3.83 -3.60 10.71
CA GLY A 173 -3.53 -4.15 12.05
C GLY A 173 -2.57 -3.40 13.00
N ASP A 174 -1.56 -2.68 12.52
CA ASP A 174 -0.61 -1.87 13.27
C ASP A 174 0.11 -0.87 12.34
N PRO A 175 0.81 0.16 12.88
CA PRO A 175 1.55 1.15 12.08
C PRO A 175 2.79 0.58 11.36
N SER A 176 3.14 -0.69 11.60
CA SER A 176 4.30 -1.36 11.01
C SER A 176 3.97 -2.13 9.73
N GLN A 177 2.68 -2.27 9.39
CA GLN A 177 2.23 -2.85 8.14
C GLN A 177 1.72 -1.77 7.17
N PRO A 178 2.04 -1.87 5.87
CA PRO A 178 1.60 -0.88 4.90
C PRO A 178 0.10 -0.99 4.66
N VAL A 179 -0.59 0.15 4.65
CA VAL A 179 -2.02 0.25 4.36
C VAL A 179 -2.28 0.25 2.85
N ALA A 180 -1.34 0.80 2.08
CA ALA A 180 -1.45 1.00 0.65
C ALA A 180 -0.08 0.91 -0.04
N GLY A 181 -0.10 0.64 -1.34
CA GLY A 181 1.10 0.48 -2.15
C GLY A 181 1.00 1.18 -3.51
N ILE A 182 2.13 1.67 -4.00
CA ILE A 182 2.28 2.15 -5.38
C ILE A 182 3.43 1.36 -6.00
N ASN A 183 3.13 0.55 -7.02
CA ASN A 183 4.12 -0.21 -7.74
C ASN A 183 4.54 0.51 -9.01
N THR A 184 5.83 0.59 -9.24
CA THR A 184 6.38 1.08 -10.49
C THR A 184 6.38 -0.08 -11.49
N ALA A 185 5.63 0.09 -12.58
CA ALA A 185 5.66 -0.88 -13.66
C ALA A 185 7.05 -0.85 -14.29
N LEU A 186 7.79 -1.95 -14.19
CA LEU A 186 9.05 -2.09 -14.92
C LEU A 186 8.75 -1.93 -16.42
N PRO A 187 9.54 -1.16 -17.19
CA PRO A 187 9.43 -1.11 -18.63
C PRO A 187 9.52 -2.55 -19.16
N THR A 188 8.45 -3.08 -19.74
CA THR A 188 8.50 -4.41 -20.34
C THR A 188 9.45 -4.35 -21.53
N ASP A 189 10.51 -5.15 -21.47
CA ASP A 189 11.65 -5.23 -22.43
C ASP A 189 11.24 -5.57 -23.88
N VAL A 190 9.94 -5.67 -24.18
CA VAL A 190 9.40 -5.91 -25.52
C VAL A 190 9.52 -4.65 -26.40
N ALA A 191 9.60 -3.45 -25.82
CA ALA A 191 9.74 -2.20 -26.57
C ALA A 191 11.20 -1.76 -26.81
N SER A 192 12.16 -2.19 -25.99
CA SER A 192 13.55 -1.70 -26.02
C SER A 192 14.47 -2.46 -26.99
N TRP A 193 14.19 -3.73 -27.27
CA TRP A 193 15.04 -4.57 -28.12
C TRP A 193 14.62 -4.64 -29.60
N GLY A 194 13.43 -4.13 -29.93
CA GLY A 194 12.94 -4.08 -31.31
C GLY A 194 13.72 -3.11 -32.19
N ASP A 195 14.03 -1.92 -31.67
CA ASP A 195 14.64 -0.83 -32.43
C ASP A 195 16.17 -0.93 -32.53
N VAL A 196 16.82 -1.54 -31.54
CA VAL A 196 18.28 -1.74 -31.55
C VAL A 196 18.72 -2.69 -32.67
N LYS A 197 17.83 -3.58 -33.16
CA LYS A 197 18.13 -4.47 -34.29
C LYS A 197 18.02 -3.80 -35.66
N ALA A 198 17.41 -2.62 -35.78
CA ALA A 198 17.27 -1.92 -37.06
C ALA A 198 18.52 -1.09 -37.43
N LEU A 199 19.37 -0.75 -36.46
CA LEU A 199 20.61 0.03 -36.66
C LEU A 199 21.84 -0.81 -37.07
N PHE A 200 21.74 -2.14 -37.04
CA PHE A 200 22.81 -3.06 -37.41
C PHE A 200 22.44 -3.95 -38.62
N ARG A 201 21.59 -3.46 -39.52
CA ARG A 201 21.35 -4.09 -40.83
C ARG A 201 21.76 -3.15 -41.96
#